data_AF-A0A3B9MML2-F1
#
_entry.id   AF-A0A3B9MML2-F1
#
_cell.length_a   1.000
_cell.length_b   1.000
_cell.length_c   1.000
_cell.angle_alpha   90.00
_cell.angle_beta   90.00
_cell.angle_gamma   90.00
#
_symmetry.space_group_name_H-M   'P 1'
#
loop_
_entity.id
_entity.type
_entity.pdbx_description
1 polymer ?
#
loop_
_entity_poly.entity_id
_entity_poly.type
_entity_poly.pdbx_seq_one_letter_code
_entity_poly.pdbx_strand_id
1 'polypeptide(L)'
;YRESYSVAYNQDIAMPFFIDVLSYQIEALKDAGKNDSAARVRLQSTIFGLSNDLKNFEGSVLAMRRANIVETKRAQEAAFTHWVNADPARKMKYGEILPSLEKAYQVLTATAQHDLLVQQMFGASDLIAIASFAQRAAADKEKPEAERNPALGPQGIQRLRAQLPGVFAERNPTVERELLAYLLKKADELPAGQKIDFIEKRFGNLQGDARRRAEEDSAREVVDGKRYSTMEGLSSLFDLTAAQLRELHEPLTDFALELSTEAQRLQPRQQVFNATVARWRPLLLEGMVEMRGQNASSQRNQYPDANRTLRFSYGQVKGYVPREAIDYSPFTTLGGVVEKDTGREPFDVPEKLKQLYRAHDFGQYTTPDRANVPVNFLSDTDIIGGNSGSPIMNGRGEQVGIIFDGNYEGLGNDFFYNEAKGRAIAVDIRYVLFLTEKFANAGYILKELDIKSRAARSRWARSTSIFASFYA
;
A
#
# COMPACT_ATOMS: atom_id res chain seq x y z
N TYR A 1 0.35 -5.18 15.72
CA TYR A 1 1.15 -5.79 16.83
C TYR A 1 2.25 -6.77 16.38
N ARG A 2 3.24 -6.33 15.62
CA ARG A 2 4.27 -7.24 15.05
C ARG A 2 5.48 -7.38 15.98
N GLU A 3 6.06 -8.59 15.97
CA GLU A 3 7.33 -8.98 16.56
C GLU A 3 8.54 -8.43 15.78
N SER A 4 9.69 -8.29 16.43
CA SER A 4 10.92 -7.68 15.91
C SER A 4 11.39 -8.33 14.61
N TYR A 5 11.27 -9.65 14.49
CA TYR A 5 11.61 -10.40 13.27
C TYR A 5 10.75 -9.98 12.08
N SER A 6 9.46 -9.71 12.31
CA SER A 6 8.54 -9.21 11.28
C SER A 6 8.86 -7.78 10.88
N VAL A 7 9.16 -6.93 11.86
CA VAL A 7 9.54 -5.54 11.59
C VAL A 7 10.85 -5.48 10.81
N ALA A 8 11.88 -6.24 11.23
CA ALA A 8 13.16 -6.33 10.54
C ALA A 8 13.01 -6.87 9.12
N TYR A 9 12.25 -7.96 8.92
CA TYR A 9 11.98 -8.50 7.59
C TYR A 9 11.37 -7.45 6.64
N ASN A 10 10.38 -6.67 7.12
CA ASN A 10 9.78 -5.63 6.29
C ASN A 10 10.74 -4.46 6.06
N GLN A 11 11.41 -3.98 7.12
CA GLN A 11 12.32 -2.83 7.07
C GLN A 11 13.54 -3.06 6.18
N ASP A 12 14.13 -4.27 6.23
CA ASP A 12 15.47 -4.52 5.68
C ASP A 12 15.44 -5.42 4.44
N ILE A 13 14.31 -6.08 4.13
CA ILE A 13 14.22 -7.01 3.00
C ILE A 13 13.02 -6.69 2.09
N ALA A 14 11.79 -6.86 2.59
CA ALA A 14 10.61 -6.80 1.73
C ALA A 14 10.34 -5.40 1.18
N MET A 15 10.31 -4.36 2.02
CA MET A 15 10.07 -3.00 1.54
C MET A 15 11.21 -2.48 0.65
N PRO A 16 12.51 -2.66 0.99
CA PRO A 16 13.60 -2.33 0.07
C PRO A 16 13.48 -3.00 -1.30
N PHE A 17 13.09 -4.27 -1.34
CA PHE A 17 12.84 -4.96 -2.60
C PHE A 17 11.72 -4.31 -3.41
N PHE A 18 10.60 -3.94 -2.79
CA PHE A 18 9.51 -3.23 -3.47
C PHE A 18 9.91 -1.83 -3.93
N ILE A 19 10.72 -1.11 -3.14
CA ILE A 19 11.28 0.20 -3.52
C ILE A 19 12.08 0.06 -4.82
N ASP A 20 12.95 -0.94 -4.93
CA ASP A 20 13.76 -1.18 -6.13
C ASP A 20 12.88 -1.49 -7.36
N VAL A 21 11.86 -2.35 -7.21
CA VAL A 21 10.93 -2.70 -8.29
C VAL A 21 10.11 -1.49 -8.74
N LEU A 22 9.49 -0.76 -7.80
CA LEU A 22 8.66 0.41 -8.10
C LEU A 22 9.49 1.54 -8.74
N SER A 23 10.70 1.78 -8.23
CA SER A 23 11.62 2.77 -8.80
C SER A 23 11.95 2.43 -10.25
N TYR A 24 12.26 1.16 -10.53
CA TYR A 24 12.51 0.72 -11.90
C TYR A 24 11.29 0.90 -12.81
N GLN A 25 10.10 0.48 -12.36
CA GLN A 25 8.86 0.63 -13.13
C GLN A 25 8.57 2.10 -13.48
N ILE A 26 8.74 3.00 -12.50
CA ILE A 26 8.52 4.44 -12.70
C ILE A 26 9.48 5.00 -13.74
N GLU A 27 10.77 4.67 -13.67
CA GLU A 27 11.75 5.15 -14.66
C GLU A 27 11.49 4.55 -16.05
N ALA A 28 11.17 3.26 -16.15
CA ALA A 28 10.78 2.63 -17.41
C ALA A 28 9.53 3.29 -18.04
N LEU A 29 8.53 3.63 -17.23
CA LEU A 29 7.34 4.37 -17.66
C LEU A 29 7.67 5.78 -18.15
N LYS A 30 8.55 6.50 -17.44
CA LYS A 30 9.00 7.84 -17.85
C LYS A 30 9.76 7.78 -19.18
N ASP A 31 10.66 6.81 -19.34
CA ASP A 31 11.43 6.62 -20.56
C ASP A 31 10.53 6.23 -21.74
N ALA A 32 9.54 5.35 -21.53
CA ALA A 32 8.55 5.01 -22.55
C ALA A 32 7.74 6.21 -23.05
N GLY A 33 7.49 7.20 -22.18
CA GLY A 33 6.80 8.44 -22.54
C GLY A 33 7.73 9.55 -23.07
N LYS A 34 9.04 9.48 -22.84
CA LYS A 34 9.97 10.61 -22.99
C LYS A 34 9.86 11.35 -24.33
N ASN A 35 9.67 10.60 -25.42
CA ASN A 35 9.61 11.13 -26.78
C ASN A 35 8.18 11.22 -27.38
N ASP A 36 7.13 10.90 -26.60
CA ASP A 36 5.72 10.96 -27.04
C ASP A 36 4.86 11.68 -25.98
N SER A 37 4.37 12.89 -26.33
CA SER A 37 3.51 13.67 -25.44
C SER A 37 2.19 12.99 -25.11
N ALA A 38 1.58 12.27 -26.06
CA ALA A 38 0.34 11.55 -25.83
C ALA A 38 0.57 10.34 -24.92
N ALA A 39 1.71 9.64 -25.07
CA ALA A 39 2.10 8.58 -24.15
C ALA A 39 2.35 9.10 -22.72
N ARG A 40 3.02 10.24 -22.55
CA ARG A 40 3.23 10.85 -21.22
C ARG A 40 1.92 11.11 -20.49
N VAL A 41 0.94 11.71 -21.19
CA VAL A 41 -0.37 11.99 -20.60
C VAL A 41 -1.08 10.70 -20.20
N ARG A 42 -1.06 9.67 -21.06
CA ARG A 42 -1.66 8.35 -20.73
C ARG A 42 -1.00 7.68 -19.52
N LEU A 43 0.32 7.80 -19.39
CA LEU A 43 1.10 7.13 -18.34
C LEU A 43 1.12 7.85 -16.99
N GLN A 44 0.72 9.13 -16.96
CA GLN A 44 0.83 9.97 -15.76
C GLN A 44 0.06 9.40 -14.57
N SER A 45 -1.14 8.85 -14.79
CA SER A 45 -1.96 8.24 -13.73
C SER A 45 -1.26 7.03 -13.10
N THR A 46 -0.72 6.13 -13.94
CA THR A 46 0.04 4.95 -13.49
C THR A 46 1.30 5.35 -12.74
N ILE A 47 2.09 6.29 -13.29
CA ILE A 47 3.29 6.81 -12.62
C ILE A 47 2.94 7.41 -11.26
N PHE A 48 1.84 8.16 -11.16
CA PHE A 48 1.38 8.75 -9.91
C PHE A 48 1.03 7.68 -8.86
N GLY A 49 0.28 6.65 -9.24
CA GLY A 49 -0.06 5.54 -8.35
C GLY A 49 1.19 4.82 -7.82
N LEU A 50 2.11 4.44 -8.71
CA LEU A 50 3.36 3.80 -8.31
C LEU A 50 4.24 4.70 -7.45
N SER A 51 4.29 6.01 -7.75
CA SER A 51 5.06 6.98 -6.97
C SER A 51 4.51 7.15 -5.55
N ASN A 52 3.20 7.03 -5.38
CA ASN A 52 2.57 7.06 -4.06
C ASN A 52 2.96 5.84 -3.22
N ASP A 53 2.93 4.64 -3.83
CA ASP A 53 3.37 3.41 -3.16
C ASP A 53 4.87 3.45 -2.84
N LEU A 54 5.71 3.93 -3.77
CA LEU A 54 7.14 4.12 -3.57
C LEU A 54 7.41 5.04 -2.38
N LYS A 55 6.80 6.23 -2.37
CA LYS A 55 6.90 7.19 -1.26
C LYS A 55 6.48 6.56 0.06
N ASN A 56 5.42 5.76 0.08
CA ASN A 56 4.96 5.08 1.29
C ASN A 56 5.98 4.07 1.81
N PHE A 57 6.55 3.23 0.96
CA PHE A 57 7.59 2.27 1.37
C PHE A 57 8.87 2.96 1.84
N GLU A 58 9.38 3.94 1.08
CA GLU A 58 10.58 4.70 1.45
C GLU A 58 10.39 5.43 2.78
N GLY A 59 9.26 6.12 2.93
CA GLY A 59 8.89 6.82 4.15
C GLY A 59 8.77 5.87 5.34
N SER A 60 8.12 4.71 5.15
CA SER A 60 7.95 3.70 6.20
C SER A 60 9.29 3.12 6.68
N VAL A 61 10.19 2.74 5.76
CA VAL A 61 11.53 2.25 6.12
C VAL A 61 12.31 3.32 6.89
N LEU A 62 12.29 4.56 6.41
CA LEU A 62 12.97 5.67 7.06
C LEU A 62 12.42 5.96 8.46
N ALA A 63 11.10 5.97 8.62
CA ALA A 63 10.46 6.22 9.91
C ALA A 63 10.72 5.09 10.91
N MET A 64 10.64 3.82 10.47
CA MET A 64 10.97 2.65 11.30
C MET A 64 12.42 2.73 11.81
N ARG A 65 13.38 3.05 10.92
CA ARG A 65 14.79 3.22 11.29
C ARG A 65 14.99 4.38 12.26
N ARG A 66 14.38 5.54 12.01
CA ARG A 66 14.47 6.72 12.89
C ARG A 66 13.86 6.48 14.26
N ALA A 67 12.80 5.68 14.34
CA ALA A 67 12.14 5.32 15.59
C ALA A 67 12.83 4.15 16.31
N ASN A 68 13.86 3.55 15.71
CA ASN A 68 14.54 2.36 16.23
C ASN A 68 13.55 1.26 16.64
N ILE A 69 12.55 1.02 15.79
CA ILE A 69 11.40 0.19 16.16
C ILE A 69 11.80 -1.28 16.35
N VAL A 70 12.77 -1.79 15.59
CA VAL A 70 13.27 -3.17 15.71
C VAL A 70 13.82 -3.40 17.12
N GLU A 71 14.68 -2.51 17.61
CA GLU A 71 15.25 -2.61 18.96
C GLU A 71 14.18 -2.39 20.04
N THR A 72 13.23 -1.49 19.80
CA THR A 72 12.07 -1.31 20.69
C THR A 72 11.28 -2.61 20.83
N LYS A 73 11.08 -3.35 19.73
CA LYS A 73 10.41 -4.66 19.76
C LYS A 73 11.26 -5.72 20.46
N ARG A 74 12.57 -5.78 20.20
CA ARG A 74 13.49 -6.69 20.91
C ARG A 74 13.46 -6.48 22.42
N ALA A 75 13.46 -5.22 22.87
CA ALA A 75 13.33 -4.90 24.29
C ALA A 75 11.98 -5.33 24.88
N GLN A 76 10.87 -5.11 24.15
CA GLN A 76 9.54 -5.58 24.55
C GLN A 76 9.48 -7.11 24.64
N GLU A 77 10.10 -7.82 23.72
CA GLU A 77 10.18 -9.27 23.67
C GLU A 77 11.07 -9.86 24.76
N ALA A 78 12.18 -9.20 25.09
CA ALA A 78 13.02 -9.59 26.22
C ALA A 78 12.25 -9.45 27.55
N ALA A 79 11.53 -8.34 27.72
CA ALA A 79 10.66 -8.14 28.88
C ALA A 79 9.53 -9.19 28.94
N PHE A 80 8.92 -9.50 27.79
CA PHE A 80 7.91 -10.55 27.68
C PHE A 80 8.46 -11.93 28.06
N THR A 81 9.62 -12.31 27.53
CA THR A 81 10.29 -13.59 27.86
C THR A 81 10.63 -13.67 29.34
N HIS A 82 11.12 -12.58 29.95
CA HIS A 82 11.38 -12.54 31.39
C HIS A 82 10.09 -12.75 32.21
N TRP A 83 9.03 -12.03 31.86
CA TRP A 83 7.72 -12.16 32.49
C TRP A 83 7.16 -13.58 32.34
N VAL A 84 7.23 -14.18 31.15
CA VAL A 84 6.78 -15.56 30.89
C VAL A 84 7.53 -16.57 31.75
N ASN A 85 8.86 -16.44 31.85
CA ASN A 85 9.71 -17.39 32.59
C ASN A 85 9.59 -17.28 34.12
N ALA A 86 9.01 -16.20 34.63
CA ALA A 86 8.84 -16.01 36.07
C ALA A 86 7.66 -16.81 36.67
N ASP A 87 6.88 -17.54 35.87
CA ASP A 87 5.80 -18.42 36.35
C ASP A 87 5.67 -19.67 35.46
N PRO A 88 5.57 -20.88 36.04
CA PRO A 88 5.44 -22.11 35.26
C PRO A 88 4.19 -22.19 34.37
N ALA A 89 3.05 -21.65 34.79
CA ALA A 89 1.83 -21.64 34.00
C ALA A 89 1.93 -20.67 32.82
N ARG A 90 2.51 -19.48 33.01
CA ARG A 90 2.84 -18.56 31.89
C ARG A 90 3.82 -19.21 30.93
N LYS A 91 4.85 -19.88 31.43
CA LYS A 91 5.82 -20.61 30.59
C LYS A 91 5.15 -21.68 29.74
N MET A 92 4.23 -22.45 30.32
CA MET A 92 3.45 -23.47 29.60
C MET A 92 2.56 -22.85 28.51
N LYS A 93 1.94 -21.69 28.77
CA LYS A 93 1.02 -21.02 27.84
C LYS A 93 1.76 -20.26 26.73
N TYR A 94 2.88 -19.61 27.05
CA TYR A 94 3.50 -18.57 26.22
C TYR A 94 4.96 -18.84 25.82
N GLY A 95 5.63 -19.81 26.44
CA GLY A 95 7.07 -20.04 26.26
C GLY A 95 7.50 -20.31 24.82
N GLU A 96 6.63 -20.93 24.03
CA GLU A 96 6.92 -21.32 22.63
C GLU A 96 6.58 -20.25 21.59
N ILE A 97 5.97 -19.12 21.98
CA ILE A 97 5.51 -18.09 21.05
C ILE A 97 6.68 -17.50 20.27
N LEU A 98 7.62 -16.86 20.97
CA LEU A 98 8.72 -16.14 20.33
C LEU A 98 9.69 -17.08 19.61
N PRO A 99 10.09 -18.24 20.18
CA PRO A 99 10.91 -19.22 19.47
C PRO A 99 10.26 -19.73 18.17
N SER A 100 8.95 -19.99 18.18
CA SER A 100 8.24 -20.46 16.98
C SER A 100 8.17 -19.40 15.89
N LEU A 101 7.87 -18.14 16.27
CA LEU A 101 7.83 -17.03 15.34
C LEU A 101 9.22 -16.71 14.78
N GLU A 102 10.24 -16.68 15.62
CA GLU A 102 11.63 -16.46 15.20
C GLU A 102 12.06 -17.48 14.15
N LYS A 103 11.86 -18.78 14.43
CA LYS A 103 12.20 -19.86 13.50
C LYS A 103 11.47 -19.70 12.16
N ALA A 104 10.19 -19.34 12.18
CA ALA A 104 9.43 -19.11 10.96
C ALA A 104 9.99 -17.93 10.14
N TYR A 105 10.38 -16.84 10.79
CA TYR A 105 10.99 -15.68 10.12
C TYR A 105 12.42 -15.94 9.64
N GLN A 106 13.21 -16.77 10.31
CA GLN A 106 14.52 -17.21 9.82
C GLN A 106 14.38 -17.97 8.49
N VAL A 107 13.41 -18.90 8.41
CA VAL A 107 13.12 -19.63 7.16
C VAL A 107 12.65 -18.68 6.06
N LEU A 108 11.71 -17.78 6.35
CA LEU A 108 11.20 -16.81 5.38
C LEU A 108 12.33 -15.89 4.87
N THR A 109 13.17 -15.40 5.77
CA THR A 109 14.27 -14.48 5.45
C THR A 109 15.34 -15.15 4.58
N ALA A 110 15.65 -16.42 4.84
CA ALA A 110 16.67 -17.16 4.09
C ALA A 110 16.37 -17.29 2.60
N THR A 111 15.10 -17.20 2.19
CA THR A 111 14.68 -17.34 0.78
C THR A 111 13.92 -16.13 0.24
N ALA A 112 13.91 -15.02 0.98
CA ALA A 112 13.02 -13.90 0.72
C ALA A 112 13.18 -13.30 -0.68
N GLN A 113 14.41 -13.12 -1.17
CA GLN A 113 14.67 -12.52 -2.48
C GLN A 113 14.12 -13.39 -3.62
N HIS A 114 14.39 -14.70 -3.57
CA HIS A 114 13.83 -15.66 -4.51
C HIS A 114 12.29 -15.60 -4.51
N ASP A 115 11.69 -15.61 -3.33
CA ASP A 115 10.25 -15.76 -3.17
C ASP A 115 9.51 -14.50 -3.61
N LEU A 116 10.06 -13.34 -3.26
CA LEU A 116 9.56 -12.04 -3.71
C LEU A 116 9.66 -11.92 -5.23
N LEU A 117 10.76 -12.35 -5.85
CA LEU A 117 10.90 -12.33 -7.32
C LEU A 117 9.88 -13.22 -8.02
N VAL A 118 9.72 -14.47 -7.58
CA VAL A 118 8.70 -15.38 -8.12
C VAL A 118 7.30 -14.77 -7.98
N GLN A 119 7.00 -14.15 -6.83
CA GLN A 119 5.73 -13.46 -6.63
C GLN A 119 5.55 -12.25 -7.56
N GLN A 120 6.59 -11.43 -7.76
CA GLN A 120 6.51 -10.25 -8.63
C GLN A 120 6.38 -10.61 -10.10
N MET A 121 6.93 -11.73 -10.55
CA MET A 121 6.83 -12.15 -11.96
C MET A 121 5.38 -12.40 -12.39
N PHE A 122 4.48 -12.80 -11.49
CA PHE A 122 3.05 -12.90 -11.81
C PHE A 122 2.42 -11.53 -12.09
N GLY A 123 2.87 -10.48 -11.40
CA GLY A 123 2.42 -9.11 -11.56
C GLY A 123 3.16 -8.34 -12.65
N ALA A 124 4.10 -8.98 -13.36
CA ALA A 124 4.86 -8.33 -14.42
C ALA A 124 3.99 -8.01 -15.65
N SER A 125 2.93 -8.80 -15.86
CA SER A 125 1.94 -8.63 -16.93
C SER A 125 0.63 -9.28 -16.53
N ASP A 126 -0.50 -8.61 -16.80
CA ASP A 126 -1.83 -9.19 -16.58
C ASP A 126 -2.03 -10.47 -17.39
N LEU A 127 -1.36 -10.59 -18.55
CA LEU A 127 -1.39 -11.81 -19.36
C LEU A 127 -0.81 -13.01 -18.60
N ILE A 128 0.30 -12.81 -17.88
CA ILE A 128 0.94 -13.87 -17.08
C ILE A 128 0.04 -14.28 -15.93
N ALA A 129 -0.54 -13.31 -15.22
CA ALA A 129 -1.48 -13.57 -14.12
C ALA A 129 -2.70 -14.38 -14.60
N ILE A 130 -3.29 -13.99 -15.74
CA ILE A 130 -4.46 -14.65 -16.32
C ILE A 130 -4.12 -16.06 -16.84
N ALA A 131 -3.00 -16.22 -17.57
CA ALA A 131 -2.55 -17.52 -18.04
C ALA A 131 -2.26 -18.48 -16.88
N SER A 132 -1.62 -17.99 -15.82
CA SER A 132 -1.36 -18.75 -14.59
C SER A 132 -2.64 -19.12 -13.86
N PHE A 133 -3.66 -18.24 -13.86
CA PHE A 133 -4.99 -18.60 -13.35
C PHE A 133 -5.62 -19.72 -14.19
N ALA A 134 -5.62 -19.59 -15.52
CA ALA A 134 -6.23 -20.59 -16.40
C ALA A 134 -5.62 -21.99 -16.19
N GLN A 135 -4.29 -22.07 -16.02
CA GLN A 135 -3.61 -23.32 -15.71
C GLN A 135 -4.02 -23.91 -14.36
N ARG A 136 -4.10 -23.08 -13.31
CA ARG A 136 -4.57 -23.52 -11.99
C ARG A 136 -6.02 -23.97 -12.04
N ALA A 137 -6.89 -23.26 -12.76
CA ALA A 137 -8.29 -23.62 -12.92
C ALA A 137 -8.46 -24.94 -13.68
N ALA A 138 -7.68 -25.15 -14.74
CA ALA A 138 -7.68 -26.39 -15.50
C ALA A 138 -7.20 -27.58 -14.65
N ALA A 139 -6.12 -27.41 -13.88
CA ALA A 139 -5.62 -28.44 -12.96
C ALA A 139 -6.60 -28.72 -11.80
N ASP A 140 -7.27 -27.69 -11.28
CA ASP A 140 -8.26 -27.86 -10.20
C ASP A 140 -9.51 -28.62 -10.66
N LYS A 141 -9.91 -28.44 -11.93
CA LYS A 141 -11.03 -29.17 -12.55
C LYS A 141 -10.80 -30.68 -12.59
N GLU A 142 -9.54 -31.14 -12.61
CA GLU A 142 -9.18 -32.57 -12.60
C GLU A 142 -9.32 -33.22 -11.21
N LYS A 143 -9.46 -32.42 -10.14
CA LYS A 143 -9.67 -32.92 -8.78
C LYS A 143 -11.10 -33.44 -8.56
N PRO A 144 -11.31 -34.32 -7.55
CA PRO A 144 -12.65 -34.64 -7.06
C PRO A 144 -13.44 -33.38 -6.69
N GLU A 145 -14.75 -33.36 -6.95
CA GLU A 145 -15.57 -32.16 -6.78
C GLU A 145 -15.50 -31.56 -5.37
N ALA A 146 -15.45 -32.40 -4.34
CA ALA A 146 -15.30 -31.99 -2.94
C ALA A 146 -13.95 -31.30 -2.61
N GLU A 147 -12.93 -31.47 -3.45
CA GLU A 147 -11.59 -30.92 -3.26
C GLU A 147 -11.30 -29.70 -4.16
N ARG A 148 -12.26 -29.34 -5.04
CA ARG A 148 -12.12 -28.20 -5.95
C ARG A 148 -12.18 -26.89 -5.19
N ASN A 149 -11.35 -25.93 -5.60
CA ASN A 149 -11.37 -24.58 -5.07
C ASN A 149 -12.48 -23.76 -5.76
N PRO A 150 -13.52 -23.31 -5.04
CA PRO A 150 -14.61 -22.53 -5.65
C PRO A 150 -14.13 -21.24 -6.35
N ALA A 151 -13.01 -20.65 -5.89
CA ALA A 151 -12.43 -19.47 -6.52
C ALA A 151 -11.82 -19.74 -7.91
N LEU A 152 -11.47 -20.99 -8.21
CA LEU A 152 -10.98 -21.43 -9.52
C LEU A 152 -12.09 -22.01 -10.41
N GLY A 153 -13.31 -22.14 -9.89
CA GLY A 153 -14.46 -22.66 -10.61
C GLY A 153 -15.11 -21.66 -11.59
N PRO A 154 -16.28 -22.01 -12.15
CA PRO A 154 -16.95 -21.22 -13.18
C PRO A 154 -17.18 -19.75 -12.82
N GLN A 155 -17.51 -19.46 -11.56
CA GLN A 155 -17.70 -18.07 -11.08
C GLN A 155 -16.39 -17.27 -11.02
N GLY A 156 -15.26 -17.93 -10.73
CA GLY A 156 -13.93 -17.31 -10.79
C GLY A 156 -13.58 -16.94 -12.23
N ILE A 157 -13.75 -17.89 -13.15
CA ILE A 157 -13.53 -17.70 -14.59
C ILE A 157 -14.42 -16.58 -15.14
N GLN A 158 -15.71 -16.56 -14.81
CA GLN A 158 -16.63 -15.53 -15.27
C GLN A 158 -16.22 -14.12 -14.78
N ARG A 159 -15.76 -14.01 -13.52
CA ARG A 159 -15.25 -12.74 -12.98
C ARG A 159 -14.03 -12.25 -13.75
N LEU A 160 -13.07 -13.12 -14.06
CA LEU A 160 -11.91 -12.75 -14.86
C LEU A 160 -12.29 -12.37 -16.29
N ARG A 161 -13.19 -13.12 -16.94
CA ARG A 161 -13.71 -12.76 -18.27
C ARG A 161 -14.33 -11.36 -18.28
N ALA A 162 -15.07 -11.00 -17.25
CA ALA A 162 -15.66 -9.66 -17.12
C ALA A 162 -14.63 -8.54 -16.90
N GLN A 163 -13.41 -8.86 -16.44
CA GLN A 163 -12.34 -7.89 -16.24
C GLN A 163 -11.47 -7.68 -17.48
N LEU A 164 -11.49 -8.62 -18.46
CA LEU A 164 -10.66 -8.54 -19.67
C LEU A 164 -10.77 -7.20 -20.42
N PRO A 165 -11.95 -6.58 -20.60
CA PRO A 165 -12.02 -5.27 -21.27
C PRO A 165 -11.19 -4.19 -20.56
N GLY A 166 -11.22 -4.16 -19.23
CA GLY A 166 -10.43 -3.23 -18.43
C GLY A 166 -8.93 -3.53 -18.52
N VAL A 167 -8.56 -4.81 -18.41
CA VAL A 167 -7.17 -5.27 -18.60
C VAL A 167 -6.60 -4.76 -19.92
N PHE A 168 -7.29 -5.01 -21.04
CA PHE A 168 -6.80 -4.58 -22.35
C PHE A 168 -6.83 -3.05 -22.56
N ALA A 169 -7.73 -2.34 -21.87
CA ALA A 169 -7.81 -0.88 -21.94
C ALA A 169 -6.67 -0.19 -21.15
N GLU A 170 -6.26 -0.76 -20.02
CA GLU A 170 -5.25 -0.20 -19.13
C GLU A 170 -3.82 -0.71 -19.43
N ARG A 171 -3.71 -1.77 -20.23
CA ARG A 171 -2.45 -2.43 -20.56
C ARG A 171 -1.41 -1.49 -21.17
N ASN A 172 -0.17 -1.60 -20.68
CA ASN A 172 0.99 -1.02 -21.35
C ASN A 172 2.05 -2.10 -21.66
N PRO A 173 2.06 -2.65 -22.90
CA PRO A 173 2.98 -3.73 -23.27
C PRO A 173 4.45 -3.34 -23.14
N THR A 174 4.81 -2.08 -23.38
CA THR A 174 6.20 -1.62 -23.20
C THR A 174 6.65 -1.80 -21.76
N VAL A 175 5.83 -1.39 -20.81
CA VAL A 175 6.15 -1.45 -19.38
C VAL A 175 6.19 -2.89 -18.89
N GLU A 176 5.25 -3.73 -19.34
CA GLU A 176 5.23 -5.15 -19.01
C GLU A 176 6.51 -5.86 -19.46
N ARG A 177 7.02 -5.57 -20.67
CA ARG A 177 8.29 -6.12 -21.18
C ARG A 177 9.47 -5.68 -20.32
N GLU A 178 9.58 -4.37 -20.07
CA GLU A 178 10.68 -3.80 -19.30
C GLU A 178 10.71 -4.37 -17.88
N LEU A 179 9.55 -4.48 -17.25
CA LEU A 179 9.41 -5.05 -15.92
C LEU A 179 9.77 -6.53 -15.88
N LEU A 180 9.27 -7.32 -16.83
CA LEU A 180 9.60 -8.74 -16.90
C LEU A 180 11.11 -8.95 -17.14
N ALA A 181 11.71 -8.22 -18.07
CA ALA A 181 13.15 -8.27 -18.34
C ALA A 181 13.97 -7.87 -17.10
N TYR A 182 13.53 -6.84 -16.36
CA TYR A 182 14.16 -6.46 -15.09
C TYR A 182 14.07 -7.56 -14.04
N LEU A 183 12.92 -8.20 -13.87
CA LEU A 183 12.74 -9.28 -12.90
C LEU A 183 13.58 -10.52 -13.28
N LEU A 184 13.70 -10.84 -14.57
CA LEU A 184 14.60 -11.89 -15.07
C LEU A 184 16.06 -11.55 -14.76
N LYS A 185 16.48 -10.30 -14.97
CA LYS A 185 17.82 -9.83 -14.58
C LYS A 185 18.04 -9.96 -13.08
N LYS A 186 17.05 -9.60 -12.26
CA LYS A 186 17.14 -9.76 -10.80
C LYS A 186 17.23 -11.22 -10.37
N ALA A 187 16.63 -12.15 -11.10
CA ALA A 187 16.82 -13.58 -10.87
C ALA A 187 18.26 -14.05 -11.18
N ASP A 188 18.90 -13.49 -12.20
CA ASP A 188 20.33 -13.71 -12.49
C ASP A 188 21.25 -13.14 -11.39
N GLU A 189 20.81 -12.14 -10.64
CA GLU A 189 21.58 -11.57 -9.51
C GLU A 189 21.43 -12.39 -8.20
N LEU A 190 20.51 -13.36 -8.14
CA LEU A 190 20.31 -14.20 -6.95
C LEU A 190 21.56 -15.05 -6.63
N PRO A 191 21.85 -15.32 -5.34
CA PRO A 191 22.94 -16.20 -4.95
C PRO A 191 22.70 -17.64 -5.44
N ALA A 192 23.77 -18.41 -5.61
CA ALA A 192 23.72 -19.76 -6.21
C ALA A 192 22.68 -20.70 -5.58
N GLY A 193 22.49 -20.65 -4.25
CA GLY A 193 21.50 -21.46 -3.53
C GLY A 193 20.06 -20.96 -3.60
N GLN A 194 19.81 -19.87 -4.32
CA GLN A 194 18.49 -19.24 -4.49
C GLN A 194 18.18 -18.98 -5.97
N LYS A 195 18.85 -19.65 -6.89
CA LYS A 195 18.53 -19.53 -8.32
C LYS A 195 17.13 -20.07 -8.62
N ILE A 196 16.47 -19.46 -9.60
CA ILE A 196 15.16 -19.91 -10.08
C ILE A 196 15.39 -20.92 -11.21
N ASP A 197 15.02 -22.19 -10.97
CA ASP A 197 15.37 -23.32 -11.84
C ASP A 197 15.00 -23.10 -13.31
N PHE A 198 13.78 -22.66 -13.60
CA PHE A 198 13.33 -22.54 -14.99
C PHE A 198 14.03 -21.39 -15.74
N ILE A 199 14.42 -20.33 -15.02
CA ILE A 199 15.18 -19.22 -15.58
C ILE A 199 16.61 -19.69 -15.89
N GLU A 200 17.25 -20.42 -15.00
CA GLU A 200 18.59 -20.96 -15.27
C GLU A 200 18.58 -22.02 -16.39
N LYS A 201 17.51 -22.81 -16.53
CA LYS A 201 17.34 -23.70 -17.69
C LYS A 201 17.29 -22.94 -19.02
N ARG A 202 16.60 -21.79 -19.05
CA ARG A 202 16.45 -20.97 -20.26
C ARG A 202 17.71 -20.16 -20.58
N PHE A 203 18.36 -19.60 -19.55
CA PHE A 203 19.35 -18.54 -19.74
C PHE A 203 20.72 -18.80 -19.10
N GLY A 204 20.87 -19.84 -18.26
CA GLY A 204 22.09 -20.06 -17.45
C GLY A 204 23.36 -20.35 -18.24
N ASN A 205 23.22 -20.76 -19.51
CA ASN A 205 24.35 -20.94 -20.44
C ASN A 205 24.82 -19.63 -21.10
N LEU A 206 24.09 -18.53 -20.90
CA LEU A 206 24.41 -17.21 -21.42
C LEU A 206 24.98 -16.33 -20.31
N GLN A 207 25.82 -15.36 -20.66
CA GLN A 207 26.42 -14.42 -19.72
C GLN A 207 26.46 -13.00 -20.32
N GLY A 208 26.57 -11.99 -19.46
CA GLY A 208 26.67 -10.58 -19.88
C GLY A 208 25.58 -10.17 -20.87
N ASP A 209 25.94 -9.37 -21.88
CA ASP A 209 25.01 -8.83 -22.88
C ASP A 209 24.21 -9.91 -23.64
N ALA A 210 24.78 -11.10 -23.83
CA ALA A 210 24.07 -12.19 -24.48
C ALA A 210 22.88 -12.68 -23.64
N ARG A 211 23.06 -12.80 -22.32
CA ARG A 211 21.98 -13.15 -21.39
C ARG A 211 20.94 -12.03 -21.32
N ARG A 212 21.38 -10.77 -21.22
CA ARG A 212 20.47 -9.61 -21.17
C ARG A 212 19.55 -9.56 -22.39
N ARG A 213 20.11 -9.70 -23.60
CA ARG A 213 19.32 -9.74 -24.84
C ARG A 213 18.33 -10.90 -24.87
N ALA A 214 18.74 -12.10 -24.47
CA ALA A 214 17.85 -13.26 -24.47
C ALA A 214 16.68 -13.12 -23.48
N GLU A 215 16.90 -12.50 -22.32
CA GLU A 215 15.84 -12.22 -21.35
C GLU A 215 14.88 -11.14 -21.86
N GLU A 216 15.38 -10.09 -22.52
CA GLU A 216 14.56 -9.08 -23.19
C GLU A 216 13.73 -9.67 -24.35
N ASP A 217 14.33 -10.57 -25.15
CA ASP A 217 13.64 -11.30 -26.22
C ASP A 217 12.52 -12.18 -25.65
N SER A 218 12.81 -12.94 -24.59
CA SER A 218 11.78 -13.75 -23.93
C SER A 218 10.67 -12.88 -23.35
N ALA A 219 10.99 -11.72 -22.77
CA ALA A 219 9.97 -10.80 -22.28
C ALA A 219 9.10 -10.25 -23.42
N ARG A 220 9.70 -9.90 -24.58
CA ARG A 220 8.96 -9.53 -25.79
C ARG A 220 8.02 -10.64 -26.25
N GLU A 221 8.51 -11.88 -26.34
CA GLU A 221 7.71 -13.01 -26.82
C GLU A 221 6.53 -13.34 -25.91
N VAL A 222 6.73 -13.27 -24.58
CA VAL A 222 5.67 -13.49 -23.59
C VAL A 222 4.58 -12.42 -23.68
N VAL A 223 4.98 -11.16 -23.85
CA VAL A 223 4.09 -10.00 -23.75
C VAL A 223 3.42 -9.64 -25.09
N ASP A 224 4.12 -9.82 -26.21
CA ASP A 224 3.65 -9.41 -27.54
C ASP A 224 3.11 -10.58 -28.38
N GLY A 225 2.95 -11.76 -27.78
CA GLY A 225 2.43 -12.96 -28.45
C GLY A 225 1.08 -12.71 -29.14
N LYS A 226 1.04 -12.85 -30.47
CA LYS A 226 -0.14 -12.56 -31.31
C LYS A 226 -1.40 -13.32 -30.90
N ARG A 227 -1.24 -14.54 -30.38
CA ARG A 227 -2.37 -15.39 -29.98
C ARG A 227 -3.16 -14.80 -28.81
N TYR A 228 -2.50 -14.03 -27.94
CA TYR A 228 -3.07 -13.49 -26.71
C TYR A 228 -3.16 -11.96 -26.73
N SER A 229 -2.99 -11.34 -27.90
CA SER A 229 -3.14 -9.90 -28.09
C SER A 229 -4.60 -9.46 -28.20
N THR A 230 -5.57 -10.37 -28.05
CA THR A 230 -7.01 -10.06 -28.04
C THR A 230 -7.71 -10.68 -26.83
N MET A 231 -8.84 -10.10 -26.45
CA MET A 231 -9.68 -10.61 -25.36
C MET A 231 -10.14 -12.05 -25.64
N GLU A 232 -10.51 -12.35 -26.88
CA GLU A 232 -10.96 -13.68 -27.31
C GLU A 232 -9.84 -14.71 -27.18
N GLY A 233 -8.64 -14.35 -27.63
CA GLY A 233 -7.47 -15.23 -27.55
C GLY A 233 -7.13 -15.57 -26.11
N LEU A 234 -7.07 -14.56 -25.22
CA LEU A 234 -6.78 -14.78 -23.81
C LEU A 234 -7.91 -15.53 -23.09
N SER A 235 -9.18 -15.20 -23.38
CA SER A 235 -10.36 -15.87 -22.80
C SER A 235 -10.46 -17.36 -23.17
N SER A 236 -9.95 -17.75 -24.35
CA SER A 236 -9.95 -19.15 -24.78
C SER A 236 -9.13 -20.06 -23.88
N LEU A 237 -8.16 -19.53 -23.13
CA LEU A 237 -7.34 -20.31 -22.18
C LEU A 237 -8.21 -21.00 -21.12
N PHE A 238 -9.32 -20.38 -20.73
CA PHE A 238 -10.23 -20.93 -19.72
C PHE A 238 -11.06 -22.12 -20.21
N ASP A 239 -11.12 -22.34 -21.52
CA ASP A 239 -11.90 -23.44 -22.12
C ASP A 239 -11.05 -24.70 -22.34
N LEU A 240 -9.73 -24.61 -22.16
CA LEU A 240 -8.77 -25.69 -22.38
C LEU A 240 -8.60 -26.58 -21.14
N THR A 241 -8.35 -27.87 -21.37
CA THR A 241 -7.92 -28.81 -20.32
C THR A 241 -6.45 -28.58 -19.94
N ALA A 242 -6.01 -29.12 -18.80
CA ALA A 242 -4.61 -28.97 -18.39
C ALA A 242 -3.66 -29.65 -19.40
N ALA A 243 -4.06 -30.78 -20.00
CA ALA A 243 -3.32 -31.40 -21.09
C ALA A 243 -3.24 -30.49 -22.32
N GLN A 244 -4.36 -29.91 -22.76
CA GLN A 244 -4.37 -29.00 -23.91
C GLN A 244 -3.50 -27.77 -23.68
N LEU A 245 -3.51 -27.19 -22.48
CA LEU A 245 -2.66 -26.04 -22.12
C LEU A 245 -1.17 -26.36 -22.20
N ARG A 246 -0.75 -27.60 -21.84
CA ARG A 246 0.65 -28.03 -21.91
C ARG A 246 1.15 -28.22 -23.36
N GLU A 247 0.25 -28.59 -24.27
CA GLU A 247 0.58 -28.83 -25.68
C GLU A 247 0.51 -27.56 -26.55
N LEU A 248 0.20 -26.39 -25.97
CA LEU A 248 0.13 -25.13 -26.72
C LEU A 248 1.50 -24.66 -27.21
N HIS A 249 2.54 -24.84 -26.38
CA HIS A 249 3.91 -24.39 -26.65
C HIS A 249 4.01 -22.92 -27.07
N GLU A 250 3.20 -22.06 -26.44
CA GLU A 250 3.23 -20.61 -26.65
C GLU A 250 4.09 -19.95 -25.56
N PRO A 251 4.89 -18.92 -25.88
CA PRO A 251 5.79 -18.28 -24.91
C PRO A 251 5.09 -17.88 -23.60
N LEU A 252 3.89 -17.28 -23.69
CA LEU A 252 3.10 -16.89 -22.52
C LEU A 252 2.70 -18.09 -21.66
N THR A 253 2.16 -19.15 -22.27
CA THR A 253 1.64 -20.30 -21.53
C THR A 253 2.76 -21.12 -20.92
N ASP A 254 3.87 -21.28 -21.65
CA ASP A 254 5.04 -22.01 -21.15
C ASP A 254 5.68 -21.26 -19.97
N PHE A 255 5.84 -19.94 -20.10
CA PHE A 255 6.33 -19.10 -19.00
C PHE A 255 5.40 -19.16 -17.77
N ALA A 256 4.08 -19.01 -17.97
CA ALA A 256 3.11 -19.11 -16.89
C ALA A 256 3.11 -20.49 -16.20
N LEU A 257 3.33 -21.56 -16.96
CA LEU A 257 3.37 -22.94 -16.44
C LEU A 257 4.60 -23.15 -15.55
N GLU A 258 5.76 -22.73 -16.04
CA GLU A 258 7.02 -22.84 -15.31
C GLU A 258 7.01 -21.98 -14.05
N LEU A 259 6.52 -20.74 -14.15
CA LEU A 259 6.36 -19.86 -13.00
C LEU A 259 5.36 -20.42 -11.98
N SER A 260 4.24 -20.98 -12.43
CA SER A 260 3.26 -21.63 -11.55
C SER A 260 3.84 -22.86 -10.86
N THR A 261 4.64 -23.65 -11.58
CA THR A 261 5.33 -24.82 -11.02
C THR A 261 6.34 -24.40 -9.94
N GLU A 262 7.10 -23.33 -10.20
CA GLU A 262 8.02 -22.78 -9.21
C GLU A 262 7.26 -22.27 -7.97
N ALA A 263 6.19 -21.50 -8.16
CA ALA A 263 5.35 -21.01 -7.07
C ALA A 263 4.74 -22.14 -6.22
N GLN A 264 4.37 -23.26 -6.83
CA GLN A 264 3.87 -24.45 -6.11
C GLN A 264 4.94 -25.06 -5.20
N ARG A 265 6.22 -25.05 -5.59
CA ARG A 265 7.33 -25.52 -4.73
C ARG A 265 7.50 -24.65 -3.49
N LEU A 266 7.13 -23.37 -3.58
CA LEU A 266 7.19 -22.41 -2.46
C LEU A 266 6.01 -22.58 -1.49
N GLN A 267 4.91 -23.19 -1.95
CA GLN A 267 3.65 -23.23 -1.22
C GLN A 267 3.74 -23.94 0.14
N PRO A 268 4.38 -25.11 0.30
CA PRO A 268 4.43 -25.81 1.59
C PRO A 268 5.06 -24.96 2.70
N ARG A 269 6.19 -24.30 2.42
CA ARG A 269 6.83 -23.44 3.43
C ARG A 269 6.00 -22.20 3.76
N GLN A 270 5.28 -21.63 2.78
CA GLN A 270 4.40 -20.49 3.03
C GLN A 270 3.21 -20.91 3.90
N GLN A 271 2.66 -22.11 3.70
CA GLN A 271 1.61 -22.67 4.53
C GLN A 271 2.08 -22.87 5.97
N VAL A 272 3.30 -23.42 6.17
CA VAL A 272 3.91 -23.58 7.50
C VAL A 272 4.09 -22.21 8.17
N PHE A 273 4.64 -21.23 7.47
CA PHE A 273 4.80 -19.87 7.98
C PHE A 273 3.45 -19.26 8.40
N ASN A 274 2.46 -19.31 7.51
CA ASN A 274 1.12 -18.75 7.76
C ASN A 274 0.43 -19.44 8.94
N ALA A 275 0.49 -20.77 9.03
CA ALA A 275 -0.08 -21.52 10.14
C ALA A 275 0.61 -21.19 11.47
N THR A 276 1.94 -21.01 11.44
CA THR A 276 2.72 -20.61 12.62
C THR A 276 2.31 -19.22 13.10
N VAL A 277 2.24 -18.24 12.19
CA VAL A 277 1.83 -16.86 12.51
C VAL A 277 0.39 -16.83 13.03
N ALA A 278 -0.55 -17.51 12.35
CA ALA A 278 -1.96 -17.54 12.73
C ALA A 278 -2.18 -18.17 14.11
N ARG A 279 -1.37 -19.17 14.47
CA ARG A 279 -1.41 -19.79 15.80
C ARG A 279 -0.84 -18.88 16.89
N TRP A 280 0.35 -18.32 16.67
CA TRP A 280 1.14 -17.74 17.76
C TRP A 280 0.96 -16.24 17.95
N ARG A 281 0.70 -15.46 16.89
CA ARG A 281 0.57 -14.00 17.01
C ARG A 281 -0.63 -13.57 17.87
N PRO A 282 -1.81 -14.22 17.82
CA PRO A 282 -2.90 -13.92 18.75
C PRO A 282 -2.51 -14.15 20.21
N LEU A 283 -1.80 -15.25 20.50
CA LEU A 283 -1.32 -15.57 21.85
C LEU A 283 -0.23 -14.60 22.32
N LEU A 284 0.61 -14.09 21.41
CA LEU A 284 1.57 -13.03 21.73
C LEU A 284 0.85 -11.76 22.18
N LEU A 285 -0.20 -11.36 21.45
CA LEU A 285 -1.00 -10.20 21.81
C LEU A 285 -1.68 -10.42 23.17
N GLU A 286 -2.31 -11.58 23.38
CA GLU A 286 -2.91 -11.95 24.66
C GLU A 286 -1.91 -11.86 25.82
N GLY A 287 -0.74 -12.48 25.67
CA GLY A 287 0.31 -12.43 26.69
C GLY A 287 0.87 -11.02 26.93
N MET A 288 1.02 -10.20 25.89
CA MET A 288 1.43 -8.80 26.05
C MET A 288 0.38 -7.96 26.80
N VAL A 289 -0.91 -8.23 26.57
CA VAL A 289 -2.02 -7.60 27.30
C VAL A 289 -2.00 -8.03 28.77
N GLU A 290 -1.88 -9.33 29.04
CA GLU A 290 -1.76 -9.86 30.41
C GLU A 290 -0.54 -9.27 31.14
N MET A 291 0.61 -9.20 30.48
CA MET A 291 1.85 -8.66 31.05
C MET A 291 1.72 -7.19 31.46
N ARG A 292 1.06 -6.36 30.63
CA ARG A 292 0.87 -4.93 30.92
C ARG A 292 -0.18 -4.68 32.00
N GLY A 293 -0.98 -5.69 32.35
CA GLY A 293 -2.13 -5.58 33.25
C GLY A 293 -3.27 -4.75 32.65
N GLN A 294 -4.34 -4.56 33.43
CA GLN A 294 -5.57 -3.88 33.01
C GLN A 294 -5.70 -2.44 33.54
N ASN A 295 -4.58 -1.76 33.85
CA ASN A 295 -4.69 -0.37 34.32
C ASN A 295 -5.08 0.58 33.17
N ALA A 296 -5.66 1.74 33.51
CA ALA A 296 -6.20 2.66 32.51
C ALA A 296 -5.13 3.17 31.50
N SER A 297 -3.85 3.20 31.89
CA SER A 297 -2.73 3.52 30.99
C SER A 297 -2.38 2.40 30.03
N SER A 298 -2.48 1.13 30.45
CA SER A 298 -2.22 -0.02 29.58
C SER A 298 -3.36 -0.28 28.60
N GLN A 299 -4.60 0.08 28.94
CA GLN A 299 -5.78 -0.04 28.08
C GLN A 299 -5.83 1.02 26.94
N ARG A 300 -5.34 2.25 27.16
CA ARG A 300 -5.38 3.31 26.13
C ARG A 300 -4.60 2.96 24.86
N ASN A 301 -3.62 2.06 24.94
CA ASN A 301 -2.74 1.69 23.83
C ASN A 301 -3.06 0.30 23.25
N GLN A 302 -4.29 -0.18 23.44
CA GLN A 302 -4.74 -1.51 22.98
C GLN A 302 -6.01 -1.40 22.13
N TYR A 303 -5.83 -1.27 20.81
CA TYR A 303 -6.90 -1.35 19.80
C TYR A 303 -6.55 -2.37 18.72
N PRO A 304 -7.51 -3.12 18.13
CA PRO A 304 -7.19 -4.12 17.11
C PRO A 304 -6.51 -3.46 15.89
N ASP A 305 -5.57 -4.18 15.24
CA ASP A 305 -4.98 -3.73 13.96
C ASP A 305 -6.11 -3.50 12.93
N ALA A 306 -5.96 -2.53 12.01
CA ALA A 306 -6.94 -2.24 10.96
C ALA A 306 -7.23 -3.49 10.09
N ASN A 307 -8.48 -3.67 9.68
CA ASN A 307 -8.90 -4.89 8.97
C ASN A 307 -10.11 -4.68 8.04
N ARG A 308 -10.23 -3.49 7.46
CA ARG A 308 -11.36 -3.04 6.61
C ARG A 308 -12.69 -3.02 7.33
N THR A 309 -12.68 -2.64 8.61
CA THR A 309 -13.89 -2.46 9.42
C THR A 309 -14.01 -1.02 9.91
N LEU A 310 -15.20 -0.63 10.38
CA LEU A 310 -15.40 0.69 10.94
C LEU A 310 -14.59 0.89 12.23
N ARG A 311 -13.80 1.96 12.32
CA ARG A 311 -12.98 2.38 13.45
C ARG A 311 -13.21 3.85 13.78
N PHE A 312 -12.96 4.21 15.05
CA PHE A 312 -12.97 5.59 15.53
C PHE A 312 -11.60 5.95 16.09
N SER A 313 -11.08 7.10 15.66
CA SER A 313 -9.88 7.72 16.20
C SER A 313 -10.24 9.10 16.71
N TYR A 314 -9.65 9.53 17.81
CA TYR A 314 -9.89 10.85 18.38
C TYR A 314 -8.58 11.51 18.77
N GLY A 315 -8.58 12.85 18.73
CA GLY A 315 -7.38 13.64 18.91
C GLY A 315 -7.71 15.12 19.01
N GLN A 316 -6.74 15.96 18.70
CA GLN A 316 -6.80 17.40 18.73
C GLN A 316 -6.16 17.97 17.45
N VAL A 317 -6.61 19.16 17.05
CA VAL A 317 -5.92 19.93 16.01
C VAL A 317 -4.58 20.38 16.57
N LYS A 318 -3.47 19.91 15.98
CA LYS A 318 -2.13 20.13 16.53
C LYS A 318 -1.06 20.08 15.45
N GLY A 319 -0.16 21.05 15.49
CA GLY A 319 1.07 21.07 14.70
C GLY A 319 2.10 20.03 15.15
N TYR A 320 3.31 20.07 14.59
CA TYR A 320 4.41 19.22 15.03
C TYR A 320 5.77 19.80 14.66
N VAL A 321 6.81 19.29 15.33
CA VAL A 321 8.21 19.65 15.12
C VAL A 321 8.90 18.50 14.38
N PRO A 322 9.13 18.59 13.05
CA PRO A 322 9.77 17.53 12.29
C PRO A 322 11.24 17.34 12.70
N ARG A 323 11.93 18.46 12.97
CA ARG A 323 13.34 18.55 13.36
C ARG A 323 13.61 19.88 14.09
N GLU A 324 14.81 20.02 14.63
CA GLU A 324 15.27 21.23 15.31
C GLU A 324 15.04 22.50 14.46
N ALA A 325 14.69 23.61 15.11
CA ALA A 325 14.36 24.91 14.52
C ALA A 325 13.20 24.97 13.50
N ILE A 326 12.41 23.91 13.32
CA ILE A 326 11.26 23.92 12.40
C ILE A 326 9.99 23.56 13.16
N ASP A 327 8.97 24.41 13.07
CA ASP A 327 7.61 24.15 13.57
C ASP A 327 6.62 24.19 12.40
N TYR A 328 5.78 23.16 12.30
CA TYR A 328 4.64 23.18 11.41
C TYR A 328 3.36 23.49 12.18
N SER A 329 2.81 24.67 11.91
CA SER A 329 1.52 25.11 12.44
C SER A 329 0.37 24.22 11.98
N PRO A 330 -0.70 24.09 12.77
CA PRO A 330 -1.79 23.17 12.47
C PRO A 330 -2.64 23.52 11.26
N PHE A 331 -2.61 24.75 10.72
CA PHE A 331 -3.44 25.16 9.59
C PHE A 331 -2.60 25.74 8.46
N THR A 332 -3.02 25.48 7.22
CA THR A 332 -2.60 26.22 6.02
C THR A 332 -3.72 27.14 5.54
N THR A 333 -3.41 28.06 4.64
CA THR A 333 -4.38 29.06 4.14
C THR A 333 -4.33 29.20 2.62
N LEU A 334 -5.36 29.83 2.04
CA LEU A 334 -5.44 30.12 0.61
C LEU A 334 -4.28 31.02 0.15
N GLY A 335 -3.79 31.90 1.04
CA GLY A 335 -2.54 32.66 0.79
C GLY A 335 -1.36 31.74 0.49
N GLY A 336 -1.19 30.65 1.26
CA GLY A 336 -0.14 29.66 1.01
C GLY A 336 -0.36 28.82 -0.25
N VAL A 337 -1.59 28.72 -0.75
CA VAL A 337 -1.87 28.10 -2.08
C VAL A 337 -1.36 29.03 -3.18
N VAL A 338 -1.66 30.33 -3.09
CA VAL A 338 -1.21 31.34 -4.06
C VAL A 338 0.31 31.53 -4.02
N GLU A 339 0.92 31.51 -2.83
CA GLU A 339 2.38 31.59 -2.65
C GLU A 339 3.13 30.47 -3.40
N LYS A 340 2.52 29.28 -3.49
CA LYS A 340 3.11 28.12 -4.16
C LYS A 340 2.86 28.09 -5.67
N ASP A 341 2.06 29.00 -6.21
CA ASP A 341 1.73 29.01 -7.64
C ASP A 341 3.00 29.24 -8.49
N THR A 342 3.25 28.34 -9.41
CA THR A 342 4.34 28.44 -10.40
C THR A 342 3.80 28.64 -11.82
N GLY A 343 2.48 28.58 -12.00
CA GLY A 343 1.81 28.60 -13.31
C GLY A 343 2.10 27.35 -14.16
N ARG A 344 2.54 26.25 -13.52
CA ARG A 344 2.85 24.97 -14.18
C ARG A 344 2.49 23.81 -13.25
N GLU A 345 1.89 22.77 -13.83
CA GLU A 345 1.59 21.51 -13.13
C GLU A 345 2.83 20.98 -12.37
N PRO A 346 2.71 20.55 -11.10
CA PRO A 346 1.50 20.41 -10.28
C PRO A 346 1.09 21.65 -9.47
N PHE A 347 1.78 22.78 -9.65
CA PHE A 347 1.51 24.05 -8.96
C PHE A 347 1.01 25.11 -9.94
N ASP A 348 -0.14 24.85 -10.56
CA ASP A 348 -0.84 25.77 -11.47
C ASP A 348 -2.20 26.16 -10.88
N VAL A 349 -2.22 27.26 -10.12
CA VAL A 349 -3.45 27.71 -9.42
C VAL A 349 -4.40 28.36 -10.43
N PRO A 350 -5.67 27.91 -10.53
CA PRO A 350 -6.62 28.49 -11.47
C PRO A 350 -6.81 30.00 -11.28
N GLU A 351 -6.86 30.74 -12.39
CA GLU A 351 -6.93 32.22 -12.37
C GLU A 351 -8.12 32.75 -11.55
N LYS A 352 -9.30 32.09 -11.64
CA LYS A 352 -10.47 32.46 -10.83
C LYS A 352 -10.19 32.40 -9.32
N LEU A 353 -9.42 31.41 -8.86
CA LEU A 353 -9.07 31.28 -7.44
C LEU A 353 -8.09 32.39 -7.01
N LYS A 354 -7.16 32.77 -7.88
CA LYS A 354 -6.26 33.92 -7.66
C LYS A 354 -7.00 35.25 -7.62
N GLN A 355 -8.07 35.40 -8.39
CA GLN A 355 -8.94 36.58 -8.36
C GLN A 355 -9.72 36.67 -7.05
N LEU A 356 -10.32 35.57 -6.58
CA LEU A 356 -11.00 35.51 -5.29
C LEU A 356 -10.06 35.88 -4.13
N TYR A 357 -8.81 35.40 -4.19
CA TYR A 357 -7.76 35.77 -3.23
C TYR A 357 -7.43 37.26 -3.25
N ARG A 358 -7.12 37.84 -4.43
CA ARG A 358 -6.79 39.27 -4.58
C ARG A 358 -7.93 40.20 -4.17
N ALA A 359 -9.17 39.81 -4.43
CA ALA A 359 -10.35 40.59 -4.08
C ALA A 359 -10.79 40.42 -2.61
N HIS A 360 -10.17 39.51 -1.85
CA HIS A 360 -10.63 39.08 -0.53
C HIS A 360 -12.12 38.64 -0.50
N ASP A 361 -12.63 38.06 -1.60
CA ASP A 361 -14.01 37.58 -1.69
C ASP A 361 -14.18 36.19 -1.05
N PHE A 362 -13.98 36.12 0.26
CA PHE A 362 -13.99 34.87 1.03
C PHE A 362 -15.36 34.52 1.61
N GLY A 363 -16.29 35.47 1.64
CA GLY A 363 -17.58 35.31 2.32
C GLY A 363 -17.41 34.94 3.80
N GLN A 364 -18.17 33.97 4.27
CA GLN A 364 -18.15 33.50 5.66
C GLN A 364 -17.03 32.48 5.97
N TYR A 365 -16.28 32.02 4.96
CA TYR A 365 -15.37 30.88 5.06
C TYR A 365 -13.96 31.24 5.55
N THR A 366 -13.88 32.18 6.48
CA THR A 366 -12.59 32.81 6.83
C THR A 366 -11.91 32.22 8.05
N THR A 367 -10.63 32.51 8.17
CA THR A 367 -9.84 32.38 9.41
C THR A 367 -10.42 33.31 10.50
N PRO A 368 -10.12 33.07 11.80
CA PRO A 368 -10.70 33.87 12.89
C PRO A 368 -10.46 35.39 12.78
N ASP A 369 -9.32 35.80 12.24
CA ASP A 369 -8.95 37.20 11.97
C ASP A 369 -9.59 37.77 10.69
N ARG A 370 -10.33 36.94 9.95
CA ARG A 370 -10.97 37.23 8.65
C ARG A 370 -9.99 37.57 7.52
N ALA A 371 -8.70 37.33 7.71
CA ALA A 371 -7.68 37.71 6.74
C ALA A 371 -7.51 36.71 5.59
N ASN A 372 -7.96 35.46 5.76
CA ASN A 372 -7.72 34.39 4.79
C ASN A 372 -8.81 33.31 4.84
N VAL A 373 -8.70 32.29 3.98
CA VAL A 373 -9.49 31.05 4.02
C VAL A 373 -8.58 29.93 4.50
N PRO A 374 -8.92 29.17 5.56
CA PRO A 374 -8.15 27.99 5.96
C PRO A 374 -8.32 26.89 4.92
N VAL A 375 -7.25 26.18 4.59
CA VAL A 375 -7.22 25.18 3.50
C VAL A 375 -7.18 23.78 4.08
N ASN A 376 -6.04 23.39 4.65
CA ASN A 376 -5.86 22.09 5.29
C ASN A 376 -5.49 22.28 6.75
N PHE A 377 -5.70 21.23 7.55
CA PHE A 377 -5.25 21.20 8.93
C PHE A 377 -4.69 19.85 9.37
N LEU A 378 -3.90 19.90 10.44
CA LEU A 378 -3.26 18.74 11.07
C LEU A 378 -4.00 18.35 12.36
N SER A 379 -4.17 17.04 12.56
CA SER A 379 -4.61 16.45 13.84
C SER A 379 -3.76 15.27 14.24
N ASP A 380 -3.69 14.97 15.54
CA ASP A 380 -3.02 13.78 16.09
C ASP A 380 -3.94 12.54 16.16
N THR A 381 -4.98 12.52 15.31
CA THR A 381 -5.78 11.32 15.05
C THR A 381 -4.95 10.28 14.29
N ASP A 382 -4.93 9.05 14.79
CA ASP A 382 -4.29 7.92 14.12
C ASP A 382 -5.12 7.44 12.91
N ILE A 383 -4.48 7.39 11.73
CA ILE A 383 -5.07 7.03 10.44
C ILE A 383 -4.09 6.13 9.65
N ILE A 384 -4.64 5.39 8.69
CA ILE A 384 -3.88 4.56 7.76
C ILE A 384 -4.55 4.50 6.37
N GLY A 385 -3.98 3.72 5.45
CA GLY A 385 -4.61 3.49 4.15
C GLY A 385 -6.04 2.93 4.30
N GLY A 386 -7.00 3.57 3.64
CA GLY A 386 -8.44 3.31 3.79
C GLY A 386 -9.20 4.46 4.44
N ASN A 387 -8.54 5.29 5.24
CA ASN A 387 -9.16 6.43 5.92
C ASN A 387 -9.46 7.64 5.01
N SER A 388 -8.92 7.70 3.78
CA SER A 388 -9.15 8.80 2.83
C SER A 388 -10.64 8.98 2.54
N GLY A 389 -11.11 10.24 2.55
CA GLY A 389 -12.51 10.62 2.37
C GLY A 389 -13.34 10.63 3.66
N SER A 390 -12.77 10.25 4.80
CA SER A 390 -13.54 10.14 6.04
C SER A 390 -13.77 11.48 6.74
N PRO A 391 -14.93 11.65 7.41
CA PRO A 391 -15.29 12.89 8.07
C PRO A 391 -14.51 13.06 9.39
N ILE A 392 -13.98 14.26 9.58
CA ILE A 392 -13.53 14.76 10.88
C ILE A 392 -14.69 15.52 11.52
N MET A 393 -15.06 15.15 12.74
CA MET A 393 -16.13 15.74 13.55
C MET A 393 -15.58 16.47 14.78
N ASN A 394 -16.15 17.61 15.14
CA ASN A 394 -15.84 18.28 16.40
C ASN A 394 -16.55 17.60 17.60
N GLY A 395 -16.32 18.09 18.82
CA GLY A 395 -16.95 17.56 20.04
C GLY A 395 -18.48 17.65 20.11
N ARG A 396 -19.15 18.24 19.11
CA ARG A 396 -20.63 18.24 18.96
C ARG A 396 -21.12 17.29 17.87
N GLY A 397 -20.23 16.55 17.20
CA GLY A 397 -20.59 15.67 16.07
C GLY A 397 -20.78 16.41 14.75
N GLU A 398 -20.38 17.68 14.64
CA GLU A 398 -20.46 18.44 13.39
C GLU A 398 -19.19 18.21 12.57
N GLN A 399 -19.32 17.98 11.26
CA GLN A 399 -18.17 17.81 10.36
C GLN A 399 -17.38 19.12 10.21
N VAL A 400 -16.07 19.04 10.46
CA VAL A 400 -15.12 20.16 10.36
C VAL A 400 -14.01 19.92 9.34
N GLY A 401 -13.89 18.70 8.81
CA GLY A 401 -12.95 18.39 7.75
C GLY A 401 -13.15 17.04 7.10
N ILE A 402 -12.32 16.75 6.10
CA ILE A 402 -12.28 15.47 5.39
C ILE A 402 -10.83 15.01 5.31
N ILE A 403 -10.54 13.81 5.80
CA ILE A 403 -9.19 13.24 5.77
C ILE A 403 -8.81 12.89 4.35
N PHE A 404 -7.57 13.19 3.96
CA PHE A 404 -7.07 12.77 2.64
C PHE A 404 -5.64 12.21 2.67
N ASP A 405 -4.82 12.54 3.66
CA ASP A 405 -3.43 12.07 3.72
C ASP A 405 -2.89 12.07 5.17
N GLY A 406 -1.68 11.53 5.37
CA GLY A 406 -0.86 11.68 6.58
C GLY A 406 0.46 12.42 6.29
N ASN A 407 1.11 12.97 7.30
CA ASN A 407 2.42 13.59 7.10
C ASN A 407 3.53 12.56 6.88
N TYR A 408 4.65 13.01 6.30
CA TYR A 408 5.76 12.12 5.92
C TYR A 408 6.37 11.37 7.11
N GLU A 409 6.52 12.01 8.28
CA GLU A 409 7.03 11.36 9.49
C GLU A 409 6.07 10.35 10.11
N GLY A 410 4.81 10.33 9.68
CA GLY A 410 3.80 9.33 10.03
C GLY A 410 3.75 8.13 9.07
N LEU A 411 4.49 8.16 7.96
CA LEU A 411 4.64 6.98 7.08
C LEU A 411 5.36 5.90 7.87
N GLY A 412 4.72 4.77 8.15
CA GLY A 412 5.18 3.75 9.10
C GLY A 412 4.17 3.40 10.20
N ASN A 413 3.01 4.08 10.24
CA ASN A 413 1.90 3.80 11.15
C ASN A 413 1.42 2.34 11.13
N ASP A 414 1.64 1.59 10.04
CA ASP A 414 1.41 0.14 9.95
C ASP A 414 2.18 -0.69 11.00
N PHE A 415 3.30 -0.15 11.50
CA PHE A 415 4.22 -0.82 12.42
C PHE A 415 4.23 -0.17 13.80
N PHE A 416 4.07 1.16 13.87
CA PHE A 416 4.07 1.92 15.11
C PHE A 416 3.45 3.31 14.91
N TYR A 417 2.79 3.86 15.93
CA TYR A 417 2.36 5.26 15.93
C TYR A 417 3.38 6.16 16.62
N ASN A 418 3.78 7.25 15.95
CA ASN A 418 4.69 8.25 16.52
C ASN A 418 3.89 9.44 17.09
N GLU A 419 3.55 9.43 18.37
CA GLU A 419 2.75 10.50 19.00
C GLU A 419 3.32 11.91 18.79
N ALA A 420 4.64 12.05 18.82
CA ALA A 420 5.29 13.34 18.69
C ALA A 420 5.14 13.94 17.28
N LYS A 421 5.19 13.11 16.24
CA LYS A 421 5.33 13.55 14.84
C LYS A 421 4.21 13.12 13.90
N GLY A 422 3.49 12.04 14.18
CA GLY A 422 2.41 11.51 13.34
C GLY A 422 1.21 12.45 13.36
N ARG A 423 0.77 12.88 12.18
CA ARG A 423 -0.39 13.76 11.98
C ARG A 423 -1.20 13.30 10.79
N ALA A 424 -2.51 13.23 10.98
CA ALA A 424 -3.45 13.20 9.88
C ALA A 424 -3.55 14.58 9.22
N ILE A 425 -3.75 14.60 7.91
CA ILE A 425 -3.98 15.80 7.11
C ILE A 425 -5.40 15.74 6.57
N ALA A 426 -6.16 16.79 6.87
CA ALA A 426 -7.52 16.96 6.39
C ALA A 426 -7.71 18.29 5.68
N VAL A 427 -8.62 18.32 4.72
CA VAL A 427 -9.13 19.58 4.17
C VAL A 427 -10.15 20.17 5.15
N ASP A 428 -10.04 21.46 5.43
CA ASP A 428 -10.99 22.20 6.28
C ASP A 428 -12.33 22.32 5.54
N ILE A 429 -13.43 22.03 6.23
CA ILE A 429 -14.75 22.08 5.60
C ILE A 429 -15.08 23.47 5.07
N ARG A 430 -14.54 24.54 5.67
CA ARG A 430 -14.70 25.92 5.16
C ARG A 430 -14.10 26.08 3.78
N TYR A 431 -12.97 25.43 3.48
CA TYR A 431 -12.37 25.49 2.14
C TYR A 431 -13.24 24.79 1.11
N VAL A 432 -13.79 23.62 1.45
CA VAL A 432 -14.70 22.86 0.58
C VAL A 432 -15.93 23.71 0.24
N LEU A 433 -16.57 24.31 1.25
CA LEU A 433 -17.74 25.17 1.07
C LEU A 433 -17.40 26.46 0.31
N PHE A 434 -16.24 27.07 0.57
CA PHE A 434 -15.72 28.22 -0.17
C PHE A 434 -15.56 27.91 -1.66
N LEU A 435 -14.89 26.81 -2.00
CA LEU A 435 -14.72 26.40 -3.39
C LEU A 435 -16.07 26.08 -4.03
N THR A 436 -16.98 25.43 -3.31
CA THR A 436 -18.31 25.09 -3.81
C THR A 436 -19.10 26.35 -4.17
N GLU A 437 -19.13 27.35 -3.29
CA GLU A 437 -19.90 28.57 -3.51
C GLU A 437 -19.20 29.55 -4.47
N LYS A 438 -17.96 29.94 -4.14
CA LYS A 438 -17.26 31.05 -4.77
C LYS A 438 -16.53 30.64 -6.05
N PHE A 439 -15.95 29.45 -6.06
CA PHE A 439 -15.18 28.96 -7.21
C PHE A 439 -16.04 28.20 -8.22
N ALA A 440 -16.89 27.27 -7.78
CA ALA A 440 -17.70 26.42 -8.65
C ALA A 440 -19.08 27.00 -8.96
N ASN A 441 -19.50 28.08 -8.28
CA ASN A 441 -20.86 28.63 -8.38
C ASN A 441 -21.96 27.59 -8.09
N ALA A 442 -21.66 26.58 -7.27
CA ALA A 442 -22.53 25.47 -6.95
C ALA A 442 -23.29 25.67 -5.63
N GLY A 443 -23.75 26.90 -5.38
CA GLY A 443 -24.48 27.28 -4.16
C GLY A 443 -25.79 26.53 -3.93
N TYR A 444 -26.30 25.81 -4.92
CA TYR A 444 -27.46 24.91 -4.76
C TYR A 444 -27.14 23.73 -3.83
N ILE A 445 -25.90 23.21 -3.83
CA ILE A 445 -25.47 22.14 -2.92
C ILE A 445 -25.56 22.61 -1.46
N LEU A 446 -25.21 23.87 -1.20
CA LEU A 446 -25.25 24.42 0.16
C LEU A 446 -26.68 24.46 0.74
N LYS A 447 -27.71 24.50 -0.10
CA LYS A 447 -29.11 24.48 0.34
C LYS A 447 -29.57 23.09 0.79
N GLU A 448 -28.85 22.05 0.38
CA GLU A 448 -29.10 20.66 0.79
C GLU A 448 -28.40 20.31 2.12
N LEU A 449 -27.47 21.17 2.58
CA LEU A 449 -26.67 20.95 3.78
C LEU A 449 -27.21 21.72 4.98
N ASP A 450 -27.20 21.10 6.16
CA ASP A 450 -27.45 21.76 7.43
C ASP A 450 -26.17 22.41 7.96
N ILE A 451 -25.86 23.60 7.44
CA ILE A 451 -24.63 24.34 7.77
C ILE A 451 -24.81 25.05 9.11
N LYS A 452 -24.13 24.55 10.14
CA LYS A 452 -24.08 25.19 11.48
C LYS A 452 -23.19 26.44 11.44
N SER A 453 -23.82 27.61 11.36
CA SER A 453 -23.12 28.90 11.44
C SER A 453 -23.22 29.48 12.85
N ARG A 454 -22.09 29.55 13.59
CA ARG A 454 -21.90 30.64 14.57
C ARG A 454 -20.46 30.86 15.04
N ALA A 455 -20.14 32.14 15.15
CA ALA A 455 -18.94 32.69 15.75
C ALA A 455 -18.69 32.11 17.15
N ALA A 456 -17.50 31.58 17.37
CA ALA A 456 -17.01 31.27 18.71
C ALA A 456 -17.00 32.57 19.52
N ARG A 457 -18.02 32.80 20.34
CA ARG A 457 -17.88 33.69 21.49
C ARG A 457 -16.77 33.10 22.33
N SER A 458 -15.65 33.82 22.37
CA SER A 458 -14.48 33.49 23.16
C SER A 458 -14.89 33.19 24.59
N ARG A 459 -14.85 31.92 24.97
CA ARG A 459 -14.66 31.52 26.35
C ARG A 459 -14.10 30.10 26.33
N TRP A 460 -12.81 30.05 26.63
CA TRP A 460 -11.98 28.87 26.89
C TRP A 460 -11.38 28.19 25.66
N ALA A 461 -10.26 28.77 25.23
CA ALA A 461 -9.17 28.03 24.61
C ALA A 461 -8.64 26.96 25.59
N ARG A 462 -9.22 25.76 25.60
CA ARG A 462 -8.61 24.52 26.11
C ARG A 462 -9.19 23.33 25.35
N SER A 463 -8.31 22.58 24.68
CA SER A 463 -8.54 21.29 23.99
C SER A 463 -9.82 21.16 23.16
N THR A 464 -9.73 21.43 21.86
CA THR A 464 -10.76 21.00 20.92
C THR A 464 -10.52 19.53 20.60
N SER A 465 -11.14 18.64 21.36
CA SER A 465 -11.20 17.23 21.01
C SER A 465 -11.99 17.06 19.72
N ILE A 466 -11.43 16.29 18.81
CA ILE A 466 -11.95 15.98 17.49
C ILE A 466 -12.05 14.47 17.38
N PHE A 467 -13.13 14.00 16.75
CA PHE A 467 -13.37 12.60 16.44
C PHE A 467 -13.28 12.41 14.94
N ALA A 468 -12.81 11.27 14.51
CA ALA A 468 -12.89 10.90 13.12
C ALA A 468 -13.30 9.43 13.03
N SER A 469 -14.23 9.16 12.11
CA SER A 469 -14.90 7.87 11.93
C SER A 469 -14.56 7.34 10.55
N PHE A 470 -14.12 6.08 10.46
CA PHE A 470 -13.47 5.59 9.25
C PHE A 470 -13.74 4.11 9.01
N TYR A 471 -13.78 3.69 7.75
CA TYR A 471 -13.51 2.30 7.40
C TYR A 471 -12.00 2.14 7.20
N ALA A 472 -11.34 1.32 8.02
CA ALA A 472 -9.90 1.04 7.93
C ALA A 472 -9.61 -0.46 8.06
#